data_AF-A0A2D5RSK9-F1
#
_entry.id   AF-A0A2D5RSK9-F1
#
_cell.length_a   1.000
_cell.length_b   1.000
_cell.length_c   1.000
_cell.angle_alpha   90.00
_cell.angle_beta   90.00
_cell.angle_gamma   90.00
#
_symmetry.space_group_name_H-M   'P 1'
#
loop_
_entity.id
_entity.type
_entity.pdbx_description
1 polymer ?
#
loop_
_entity_poly.entity_id
_entity_poly.type
_entity_poly.pdbx_seq_one_letter_code
_entity_poly.pdbx_strand_id
1 'polypeptide(L)'
;MKQILQDMAKGGSTIVEAPAPQATKNNVVINTTTTLISAGTERMLVDFGKANLIGKARAQPDKVKMVLEKVQTDGLMTTVDAVKSKLAQPLPLGYCNVGVVESAGKGVESFKVGDRVVSNGPHADVVRVAKNLVAKIPYNVSDEEAAFTVVASIGLQGIRLANPTMGECFVVTGVGLIGLLTVQMLRAQGCRVLAIDFDQSKLDLAKQFGAEICNPGKGEDPVAAGMAFSRGVGVDGVIITASTKSNDPVTQAARMSRKRGRIILVGVIGLELSRADFYEKELTFQVSCSYGPGRYDPSYEEQGNDYPLAFVRWTEQRNFEAILDMMSGGQIDVKPLITHRFKFENSSDAYDLLTTDKSALGILLQFQSDSASRHERIINLKAAPEYQPDDAIVGFIGAGNYASRMLIPAFKKAGAQFHSIS
;
A
#
# COMPACT_ATOMS: atom_id res chain seq x y z
N MET A 1 3.05 -11.78 -18.92
CA MET A 1 3.25 -11.28 -17.54
C MET A 1 2.51 -12.15 -16.54
N LYS A 2 3.12 -12.39 -15.39
CA LYS A 2 2.53 -13.04 -14.22
C LYS A 2 2.25 -12.00 -13.14
N GLN A 3 1.09 -12.09 -12.50
CA GLN A 3 0.67 -11.16 -11.45
C GLN A 3 -0.08 -11.87 -10.33
N ILE A 4 0.06 -11.36 -9.11
CA ILE A 4 -0.69 -11.83 -7.95
C ILE A 4 -2.01 -11.07 -7.85
N LEU A 5 -3.12 -11.80 -7.86
CA LEU A 5 -4.46 -11.28 -7.65
C LEU A 5 -5.09 -11.90 -6.41
N GLN A 6 -5.81 -11.08 -5.64
CA GLN A 6 -6.63 -11.50 -4.52
C GLN A 6 -8.09 -11.64 -4.97
N ASP A 7 -8.66 -12.83 -4.77
CA ASP A 7 -10.10 -13.05 -4.89
C ASP A 7 -10.77 -12.62 -3.58
N MET A 8 -11.52 -11.52 -3.62
CA MET A 8 -12.22 -10.97 -2.44
C MET A 8 -13.53 -11.71 -2.14
N ALA A 9 -14.00 -12.60 -3.01
CA ALA A 9 -15.14 -13.46 -2.77
C ALA A 9 -14.73 -14.78 -2.09
N LYS A 10 -13.63 -15.40 -2.55
CA LYS A 10 -13.14 -16.70 -2.06
C LYS A 10 -12.02 -16.60 -1.01
N GLY A 11 -11.34 -15.46 -0.92
CA GLY A 11 -10.29 -15.19 0.07
C GLY A 11 -8.91 -15.75 -0.28
N GLY A 12 -8.73 -16.41 -1.43
CA GLY A 12 -7.43 -16.90 -1.90
C GLY A 12 -6.70 -15.91 -2.79
N SER A 13 -5.37 -15.90 -2.72
CA SER A 13 -4.47 -15.24 -3.67
C SER A 13 -4.02 -16.23 -4.75
N THR A 14 -4.04 -15.83 -6.01
CA THR A 14 -3.58 -16.67 -7.13
C THR A 14 -2.64 -15.90 -8.04
N ILE A 15 -1.64 -16.60 -8.59
CA ILE A 15 -0.85 -16.09 -9.71
C ILE A 15 -1.69 -16.29 -10.97
N VAL A 16 -1.86 -15.22 -11.74
CA VAL A 16 -2.49 -15.27 -13.06
C VAL A 16 -1.49 -14.90 -14.13
N GLU A 17 -1.68 -15.45 -15.32
CA GLU A 17 -0.97 -15.05 -16.52
C GLU A 17 -1.85 -14.11 -17.35
N ALA A 18 -1.25 -13.01 -17.78
CA ALA A 18 -1.88 -12.00 -18.62
C ALA A 18 -0.87 -11.48 -19.66
N PRO A 19 -1.34 -10.89 -20.78
CA PRO A 19 -0.46 -10.24 -21.75
C PRO A 19 0.36 -9.13 -21.09
N ALA A 20 1.64 -9.02 -21.45
CA ALA A 20 2.49 -7.95 -20.93
C ALA A 20 1.97 -6.57 -21.41
N PRO A 21 2.00 -5.53 -20.53
CA PRO A 21 1.50 -4.22 -20.88
C PRO A 21 2.48 -3.52 -21.83
N GLN A 22 1.93 -2.64 -22.67
CA GLN A 22 2.73 -1.76 -23.52
C GLN A 22 2.81 -0.35 -22.93
N ALA A 23 3.93 0.33 -23.20
CA ALA A 23 4.13 1.71 -22.82
C ALA A 23 3.07 2.62 -23.47
N THR A 24 2.38 3.38 -22.63
CA THR A 24 1.42 4.42 -23.04
C THR A 24 1.99 5.79 -22.73
N LYS A 25 1.37 6.86 -23.25
CA LYS A 25 1.78 8.24 -22.93
C LYS A 25 1.97 8.42 -21.41
N ASN A 26 3.05 9.10 -21.02
CA ASN A 26 3.43 9.38 -19.61
C ASN A 26 3.64 8.15 -18.71
N ASN A 27 3.72 6.93 -19.27
CA ASN A 27 3.91 5.69 -18.51
C ASN A 27 5.26 5.03 -18.85
N VAL A 28 5.75 4.25 -17.90
CA VAL A 28 6.97 3.44 -17.98
C VAL A 28 6.59 1.97 -17.84
N VAL A 29 7.16 1.11 -18.66
CA VAL A 29 7.09 -0.35 -18.50
C VAL A 29 8.37 -0.83 -17.85
N ILE A 30 8.24 -1.59 -16.78
CA ILE A 30 9.34 -2.03 -15.92
C ILE A 30 9.32 -3.55 -15.84
N ASN A 31 10.48 -4.16 -16.09
CA ASN A 31 10.73 -5.57 -15.82
C ASN A 31 11.10 -5.72 -14.34
N THR A 32 10.18 -6.24 -13.54
CA THR A 32 10.36 -6.35 -12.09
C THR A 32 11.46 -7.36 -11.76
N THR A 33 12.42 -6.97 -10.92
CA THR A 33 13.44 -7.86 -10.37
C THR A 33 13.06 -8.35 -8.99
N THR A 34 12.48 -7.47 -8.17
CA THR A 34 12.07 -7.77 -6.79
C THR A 34 10.86 -6.92 -6.40
N THR A 35 10.00 -7.46 -5.55
CA THR A 35 8.90 -6.70 -4.93
C THR A 35 8.80 -7.01 -3.45
N LEU A 36 8.33 -6.07 -2.65
CA LEU A 36 8.24 -6.17 -1.20
C LEU A 36 6.78 -6.33 -0.75
N ILE A 37 6.50 -7.40 -0.03
CA ILE A 37 5.29 -7.54 0.77
C ILE A 37 5.49 -6.79 2.08
N SER A 38 4.63 -5.80 2.32
CA SER A 38 4.50 -5.16 3.63
C SER A 38 3.58 -6.02 4.50
N ALA A 39 4.16 -6.77 5.44
CA ALA A 39 3.41 -7.76 6.21
C ALA A 39 2.18 -7.18 6.93
N GLY A 40 2.26 -5.95 7.44
CA GLY A 40 1.13 -5.30 8.10
C GLY A 40 -0.02 -4.97 7.15
N THR A 41 0.28 -4.30 6.04
CA THR A 41 -0.71 -3.85 5.06
C THR A 41 -1.36 -5.03 4.36
N GLU A 42 -0.56 -5.99 3.90
CA GLU A 42 -1.06 -7.12 3.10
C GLU A 42 -1.78 -8.15 3.95
N ARG A 43 -1.37 -8.38 5.21
CA ARG A 43 -2.15 -9.20 6.16
C ARG A 43 -3.56 -8.65 6.34
N MET A 44 -3.71 -7.33 6.51
CA MET A 44 -5.03 -6.71 6.66
C MET A 44 -5.93 -6.97 5.42
N LEU A 45 -5.36 -6.88 4.21
CA LEU A 45 -6.09 -7.15 2.97
C LEU A 45 -6.47 -8.64 2.84
N VAL A 46 -5.54 -9.55 3.15
CA VAL A 46 -5.77 -11.00 3.11
C VAL A 46 -6.81 -11.43 4.15
N ASP A 47 -6.70 -10.94 5.39
CA ASP A 47 -7.66 -11.22 6.46
C ASP A 47 -9.06 -10.74 6.09
N PHE A 48 -9.17 -9.54 5.50
CA PHE A 48 -10.44 -9.03 4.98
C PHE A 48 -10.96 -9.90 3.82
N GLY A 49 -10.09 -10.35 2.91
CA GLY A 49 -10.44 -11.27 1.82
C GLY A 49 -11.00 -12.59 2.32
N LYS A 50 -10.36 -13.20 3.34
CA LYS A 50 -10.75 -14.47 3.97
C LYS A 50 -12.00 -14.36 4.85
N ALA A 51 -12.39 -13.17 5.29
CA ALA A 51 -13.58 -12.97 6.11
C ALA A 51 -14.89 -13.34 5.37
N ASN A 52 -15.85 -13.90 6.10
CA ASN A 52 -17.20 -14.13 5.58
C ASN A 52 -17.96 -12.79 5.38
N LEU A 53 -19.13 -12.81 4.74
CA LEU A 53 -19.91 -11.59 4.44
C LEU A 53 -20.24 -10.77 5.70
N ILE A 54 -20.53 -11.43 6.83
CA ILE A 54 -20.81 -10.75 8.11
C ILE A 54 -19.55 -10.08 8.65
N GLY A 55 -18.40 -10.75 8.57
CA GLY A 55 -17.10 -10.21 8.96
C GLY A 55 -16.72 -9.00 8.11
N LYS A 56 -16.92 -9.08 6.79
CA LYS A 56 -16.71 -7.97 5.84
C LYS A 56 -17.62 -6.78 6.14
N ALA A 57 -18.91 -7.04 6.39
CA ALA A 57 -19.87 -6.01 6.77
C ALA A 57 -19.49 -5.31 8.09
N ARG A 58 -19.07 -6.08 9.10
CA ARG A 58 -18.60 -5.53 10.39
C ARG A 58 -17.32 -4.70 10.25
N ALA A 59 -16.43 -5.06 9.32
CA ALA A 59 -15.19 -4.33 9.09
C ALA A 59 -15.38 -3.04 8.29
N GLN A 60 -16.50 -2.89 7.55
CA GLN A 60 -16.79 -1.72 6.71
C GLN A 60 -18.22 -1.20 6.94
N PRO A 61 -18.54 -0.65 8.13
CA PRO A 61 -19.89 -0.20 8.47
C PRO A 61 -20.42 0.88 7.49
N ASP A 62 -19.57 1.78 7.02
CA ASP A 62 -19.95 2.80 6.04
C ASP A 62 -20.38 2.20 4.69
N LYS A 63 -19.72 1.10 4.27
CA LYS A 63 -20.10 0.37 3.05
C LYS A 63 -21.42 -0.36 3.24
N VAL A 64 -21.72 -0.84 4.44
CA VAL A 64 -23.04 -1.39 4.77
C VAL A 64 -24.12 -0.32 4.66
N LYS A 65 -23.87 0.89 5.17
CA LYS A 65 -24.81 2.01 5.03
C LYS A 65 -25.10 2.34 3.57
N MET A 66 -24.06 2.46 2.73
CA MET A 66 -24.23 2.66 1.28
C MET A 66 -25.00 1.51 0.60
N VAL A 67 -24.79 0.27 1.04
CA VAL A 67 -25.56 -0.89 0.54
C VAL A 67 -27.04 -0.75 0.91
N LEU A 68 -27.36 -0.36 2.14
CA LEU A 68 -28.75 -0.16 2.58
C LEU A 68 -29.43 0.97 1.81
N GLU A 69 -28.74 2.10 1.61
CA GLU A 69 -29.21 3.21 0.76
C GLU A 69 -29.48 2.72 -0.66
N LYS A 70 -28.58 1.91 -1.23
CA LYS A 70 -28.73 1.36 -2.58
C LYS A 70 -29.86 0.33 -2.71
N VAL A 71 -30.15 -0.43 -1.65
CA VAL A 71 -31.34 -1.32 -1.62
C VAL A 71 -32.62 -0.49 -1.73
N GLN A 72 -32.68 0.69 -1.10
CA GLN A 72 -33.84 1.57 -1.17
C GLN A 72 -34.01 2.18 -2.58
N THR A 73 -32.91 2.53 -3.27
CA THR A 73 -32.98 3.15 -4.61
C THR A 73 -33.11 2.14 -5.75
N ASP A 74 -32.33 1.07 -5.72
CA ASP A 74 -32.13 0.15 -6.86
C ASP A 74 -32.83 -1.20 -6.67
N GLY A 75 -33.39 -1.44 -5.48
CA GLY A 75 -33.97 -2.70 -5.07
C GLY A 75 -32.95 -3.73 -4.56
N LEU A 76 -33.46 -4.73 -3.83
CA LEU A 76 -32.63 -5.71 -3.12
C LEU A 76 -31.77 -6.55 -4.08
N MET A 77 -32.38 -7.12 -5.13
CA MET A 77 -31.68 -8.05 -6.02
C MET A 77 -30.53 -7.35 -6.77
N THR A 78 -30.80 -6.18 -7.34
CA THR A 78 -29.80 -5.34 -8.04
C THR A 78 -28.63 -4.98 -7.14
N THR A 79 -28.90 -4.67 -5.87
CA THR A 79 -27.87 -4.30 -4.91
C THR A 79 -27.02 -5.50 -4.50
N VAL A 80 -27.64 -6.65 -4.21
CA VAL A 80 -26.92 -7.90 -3.91
C VAL A 80 -26.00 -8.28 -5.08
N ASP A 81 -26.50 -8.14 -6.31
CA ASP A 81 -25.75 -8.39 -7.52
C ASP A 81 -24.57 -7.44 -7.70
N ALA A 82 -24.75 -6.15 -7.40
CA ALA A 82 -23.67 -5.16 -7.41
C ALA A 82 -22.58 -5.47 -6.37
N VAL A 83 -22.97 -5.87 -5.16
CA VAL A 83 -22.02 -6.26 -4.09
C VAL A 83 -21.24 -7.51 -4.51
N LYS A 84 -21.94 -8.55 -4.99
CA LYS A 84 -21.29 -9.76 -5.53
C LYS A 84 -20.33 -9.43 -6.67
N SER A 85 -20.73 -8.51 -7.58
CA SER A 85 -19.85 -8.03 -8.65
C SER A 85 -18.57 -7.45 -8.11
N LYS A 86 -18.67 -6.58 -7.10
CA LYS A 86 -17.54 -5.84 -6.58
C LYS A 86 -16.57 -6.75 -5.84
N LEU A 87 -17.10 -7.74 -5.11
CA LEU A 87 -16.29 -8.76 -4.42
C LEU A 87 -15.66 -9.77 -5.38
N ALA A 88 -16.28 -10.05 -6.52
CA ALA A 88 -15.74 -10.95 -7.54
C ALA A 88 -14.68 -10.28 -8.43
N GLN A 89 -14.51 -8.95 -8.36
CA GLN A 89 -13.43 -8.27 -9.07
C GLN A 89 -12.09 -8.66 -8.44
N PRO A 90 -11.16 -9.27 -9.20
CA PRO A 90 -9.86 -9.60 -8.67
C PRO A 90 -9.08 -8.31 -8.38
N LEU A 91 -8.42 -8.27 -7.22
CA LEU A 91 -7.65 -7.12 -6.78
C LEU A 91 -6.15 -7.41 -6.92
N PRO A 92 -5.41 -6.63 -7.73
CA PRO A 92 -3.96 -6.65 -7.72
C PRO A 92 -3.41 -6.41 -6.31
N LEU A 93 -2.51 -7.30 -5.87
CA LEU A 93 -1.75 -7.10 -4.64
C LEU A 93 -0.41 -6.43 -4.95
N GLY A 94 0.20 -5.85 -3.91
CA GLY A 94 1.50 -5.19 -3.98
C GLY A 94 1.45 -3.73 -4.40
N TYR A 95 2.49 -3.02 -3.99
CA TYR A 95 2.70 -1.61 -4.27
C TYR A 95 4.17 -1.17 -4.14
N CYS A 96 5.09 -2.10 -3.88
CA CYS A 96 6.51 -1.83 -3.62
C CYS A 96 7.37 -2.60 -4.62
N ASN A 97 7.55 -2.07 -5.81
CA ASN A 97 8.16 -2.77 -6.93
C ASN A 97 9.55 -2.20 -7.26
N VAL A 98 10.50 -3.06 -7.60
CA VAL A 98 11.83 -2.71 -8.12
C VAL A 98 12.07 -3.45 -9.42
N GLY A 99 12.65 -2.77 -10.40
CA GLY A 99 13.01 -3.39 -11.64
C GLY A 99 13.85 -2.52 -12.55
N VAL A 100 13.92 -2.96 -13.81
CA VAL A 100 14.65 -2.29 -14.87
C VAL A 100 13.66 -1.74 -15.88
N VAL A 101 13.83 -0.48 -16.29
CA VAL A 101 13.01 0.14 -17.33
C VAL A 101 13.20 -0.62 -18.64
N GLU A 102 12.10 -1.15 -19.17
CA GLU A 102 12.05 -1.81 -20.47
C GLU A 102 11.73 -0.84 -21.58
N SER A 103 10.70 -0.02 -21.38
CA SER A 103 10.30 0.99 -22.35
C SER A 103 9.60 2.16 -21.67
N ALA A 104 9.69 3.33 -22.30
CA ALA A 104 9.07 4.56 -21.83
C ALA A 104 8.16 5.11 -22.93
N GLY A 105 6.95 5.49 -22.56
CA GLY A 105 5.99 6.06 -23.51
C GLY A 105 6.27 7.53 -23.81
N LYS A 106 5.59 8.07 -24.82
CA LYS A 106 5.70 9.49 -25.21
C LYS A 106 5.43 10.40 -24.00
N GLY A 107 6.26 11.43 -23.79
CA GLY A 107 6.15 12.37 -22.66
C GLY A 107 6.88 11.93 -21.38
N VAL A 108 7.60 10.81 -21.44
CA VAL A 108 8.56 10.40 -20.41
C VAL A 108 9.97 10.69 -20.91
N GLU A 109 10.63 11.67 -20.31
CA GLU A 109 12.02 12.05 -20.63
C GLU A 109 12.98 11.69 -19.49
N SER A 110 12.45 11.51 -18.28
CA SER A 110 13.23 11.28 -17.06
C SER A 110 13.84 9.88 -16.97
N PHE A 111 13.34 8.90 -17.73
CA PHE A 111 13.73 7.48 -17.64
C PHE A 111 14.17 6.92 -18.99
N LYS A 112 15.20 6.08 -18.97
CA LYS A 112 15.76 5.41 -20.14
C LYS A 112 15.73 3.89 -19.95
N VAL A 113 15.68 3.15 -21.05
CA VAL A 113 15.81 1.69 -21.04
C VAL A 113 17.11 1.30 -20.32
N GLY A 114 17.02 0.33 -19.41
CA GLY A 114 18.14 -0.10 -18.58
C GLY A 114 18.29 0.63 -17.24
N ASP A 115 17.55 1.72 -16.99
CA ASP A 115 17.56 2.39 -15.68
C ASP A 115 16.99 1.45 -14.60
N ARG A 116 17.70 1.33 -13.46
CA ARG A 116 17.18 0.69 -12.24
C ARG A 116 16.22 1.66 -11.55
N VAL A 117 15.00 1.20 -11.28
CA VAL A 117 13.93 2.05 -10.73
C VAL A 117 13.12 1.33 -9.65
N VAL A 118 12.62 2.11 -8.70
CA VAL A 118 11.49 1.73 -7.87
C VAL A 118 10.20 2.19 -8.54
N SER A 119 9.10 1.49 -8.28
CA SER A 119 7.77 1.96 -8.70
C SER A 119 6.68 1.58 -7.71
N ASN A 120 5.63 2.41 -7.67
CA ASN A 120 4.38 2.11 -6.98
C ASN A 120 3.49 1.19 -7.85
N GLY A 121 4.03 0.02 -8.19
CA GLY A 121 3.41 -0.99 -9.04
C GLY A 121 3.02 -2.24 -8.27
N PRO A 122 2.09 -3.05 -8.79
CA PRO A 122 1.67 -4.29 -8.14
C PRO A 122 2.75 -5.38 -8.18
N HIS A 123 2.51 -6.46 -7.44
CA HIS A 123 3.28 -7.70 -7.49
C HIS A 123 3.08 -8.41 -8.84
N ALA A 124 3.88 -8.02 -9.82
CA ALA A 124 3.89 -8.60 -11.15
C ALA A 124 5.29 -8.59 -11.76
N ASP A 125 5.56 -9.50 -12.69
CA ASP A 125 6.87 -9.64 -13.35
C ASP A 125 7.15 -8.54 -14.39
N VAL A 126 6.10 -7.88 -14.89
CA VAL A 126 6.11 -6.69 -15.72
C VAL A 126 5.01 -5.75 -15.24
N VAL A 127 5.36 -4.49 -14.97
CA VAL A 127 4.40 -3.45 -14.56
C VAL A 127 4.42 -2.27 -15.52
N ARG A 128 3.27 -1.62 -15.68
CA ARG A 128 3.15 -0.31 -16.34
C ARG A 128 2.65 0.71 -15.34
N VAL A 129 3.44 1.76 -15.13
CA VAL A 129 3.20 2.74 -14.06
C VAL A 129 3.41 4.16 -14.62
N ALA A 130 2.62 5.14 -14.16
CA ALA A 130 2.81 6.53 -14.55
C ALA A 130 4.19 7.04 -14.09
N LYS A 131 4.82 7.91 -14.87
CA LYS A 131 6.18 8.41 -14.58
C LYS A 131 6.35 9.05 -13.20
N ASN A 132 5.27 9.60 -12.64
CA ASN A 132 5.21 10.25 -11.33
C ASN A 132 5.17 9.25 -10.14
N LEU A 133 5.11 7.95 -10.43
CA LEU A 133 5.09 6.87 -9.46
C LEU A 133 6.34 5.98 -9.59
N VAL A 134 7.41 6.52 -10.20
CA VAL A 134 8.67 5.83 -10.48
C VAL A 134 9.83 6.72 -10.02
N ALA A 135 10.89 6.16 -9.42
CA ALA A 135 12.11 6.91 -9.10
C ALA A 135 13.36 6.08 -9.38
N LYS A 136 14.46 6.72 -9.77
CA LYS A 136 15.73 6.02 -10.09
C LYS A 136 16.46 5.58 -8.83
N ILE A 137 16.96 4.36 -8.85
CA ILE A 137 17.73 3.79 -7.74
C ILE A 137 19.18 4.29 -7.83
N PRO A 138 19.73 4.90 -6.77
CA PRO A 138 21.14 5.26 -6.70
C PRO A 138 22.06 4.02 -6.86
N TYR A 139 23.24 4.22 -7.44
CA TYR A 139 24.13 3.10 -7.78
C TYR A 139 24.53 2.24 -6.57
N ASN A 140 24.63 2.86 -5.38
CA ASN A 140 25.05 2.22 -4.13
C ASN A 140 23.89 1.61 -3.32
N VAL A 141 22.65 1.75 -3.78
CA VAL A 141 21.48 1.14 -3.14
C VAL A 141 21.13 -0.14 -3.90
N SER A 142 21.05 -1.27 -3.21
CA SER A 142 20.68 -2.56 -3.80
C SER A 142 19.18 -2.63 -4.14
N ASP A 143 18.79 -3.57 -5.01
CA ASP A 143 17.37 -3.77 -5.35
C ASP A 143 16.54 -4.18 -4.12
N GLU A 144 17.11 -4.97 -3.22
CA GLU A 144 16.44 -5.39 -1.98
C GLU A 144 16.20 -4.20 -1.05
N GLU A 145 17.18 -3.29 -0.93
CA GLU A 145 17.04 -2.07 -0.13
C GLU A 145 16.00 -1.13 -0.76
N ALA A 146 16.11 -0.91 -2.06
CA ALA A 146 15.23 -0.02 -2.81
C ALA A 146 13.76 -0.45 -2.77
N ALA A 147 13.45 -1.75 -2.58
CA ALA A 147 12.09 -2.25 -2.48
C ALA A 147 11.32 -1.66 -1.28
N PHE A 148 12.01 -1.14 -0.27
CA PHE A 148 11.37 -0.49 0.89
C PHE A 148 10.98 0.97 0.62
N THR A 149 11.31 1.53 -0.54
CA THR A 149 11.14 2.96 -0.83
C THR A 149 9.68 3.42 -0.71
N VAL A 150 8.77 2.70 -1.36
CA VAL A 150 7.35 3.09 -1.39
C VAL A 150 6.74 2.95 0.00
N VAL A 151 7.04 1.89 0.76
CA VAL A 151 6.53 1.74 2.13
C VAL A 151 7.12 2.76 3.10
N ALA A 152 8.40 3.12 2.97
CA ALA A 152 9.04 4.12 3.81
C ALA A 152 8.47 5.53 3.60
N SER A 153 8.06 5.87 2.36
CA SER A 153 7.43 7.16 2.08
C SER A 153 6.11 7.39 2.83
N ILE A 154 5.42 6.33 3.25
CA ILE A 154 4.23 6.41 4.11
C ILE A 154 4.58 7.03 5.47
N GLY A 155 5.66 6.53 6.09
CA GLY A 155 6.18 7.08 7.35
C GLY A 155 6.71 8.51 7.17
N LEU A 156 7.42 8.76 6.06
CA LEU A 156 7.98 10.07 5.75
C LEU A 156 6.90 11.14 5.61
N GLN A 157 5.77 10.81 4.98
CA GLN A 157 4.65 11.74 4.90
C GLN A 157 4.11 12.10 6.29
N GLY A 158 4.01 11.12 7.19
CA GLY A 158 3.63 11.39 8.59
C GLY A 158 4.59 12.36 9.28
N ILE A 159 5.89 12.19 9.07
CA ILE A 159 6.94 13.08 9.58
C ILE A 159 6.80 14.49 8.97
N ARG A 160 6.57 14.61 7.66
CA ARG A 160 6.39 15.91 6.98
C ARG A 160 5.19 16.68 7.51
N LEU A 161 4.09 16.01 7.82
CA LEU A 161 2.91 16.62 8.44
C LEU A 161 3.20 17.08 9.88
N ALA A 162 3.96 16.30 10.63
CA ALA A 162 4.40 16.71 11.96
C ALA A 162 5.38 17.90 11.93
N ASN A 163 6.13 18.07 10.84
CA ASN A 163 7.13 19.12 10.67
C ASN A 163 8.11 19.24 11.86
N PRO A 164 8.81 18.16 12.23
CA PRO A 164 9.72 18.15 13.37
C PRO A 164 10.95 19.05 13.17
N THR A 165 11.43 19.60 14.28
CA THR A 165 12.71 20.33 14.34
C THR A 165 13.72 19.59 15.22
N MET A 166 15.01 19.89 15.03
CA MET A 166 16.10 19.21 15.73
C MET A 166 15.93 19.30 17.25
N GLY A 167 16.10 18.18 17.95
CA GLY A 167 16.03 18.10 19.41
C GLY A 167 14.65 17.81 19.98
N GLU A 168 13.59 17.83 19.17
CA GLU A 168 12.23 17.51 19.61
C GLU A 168 12.09 16.03 20.04
N CYS A 169 11.19 15.79 20.99
CA CYS A 169 10.85 14.47 21.53
C CYS A 169 9.64 13.90 20.79
N PHE A 170 9.85 12.85 20.01
CA PHE A 170 8.79 12.17 19.27
C PHE A 170 8.53 10.76 19.79
N VAL A 171 7.25 10.36 19.75
CA VAL A 171 6.82 8.99 20.04
C VAL A 171 6.35 8.32 18.75
N VAL A 172 6.76 7.08 18.53
CA VAL A 172 6.21 6.23 17.46
C VAL A 172 5.42 5.09 18.11
N THR A 173 4.10 5.12 17.96
CA THR A 173 3.19 4.11 18.52
C THR A 173 2.88 3.05 17.46
N GLY A 174 3.26 1.81 17.75
CA GLY A 174 3.39 0.71 16.79
C GLY A 174 4.73 0.80 16.07
N VAL A 175 5.58 -0.21 16.20
CA VAL A 175 6.84 -0.35 15.46
C VAL A 175 6.87 -1.62 14.63
N GLY A 176 5.82 -1.81 13.83
CA GLY A 176 5.88 -2.67 12.64
C GLY A 176 6.79 -2.06 11.56
N LEU A 177 6.72 -2.56 10.33
CA LEU A 177 7.61 -2.14 9.26
C LEU A 177 7.64 -0.61 9.03
N ILE A 178 6.46 0.02 8.93
CA ILE A 178 6.33 1.48 8.76
C ILE A 178 6.89 2.23 9.99
N GLY A 179 6.60 1.74 11.19
CA GLY A 179 7.06 2.36 12.44
C GLY A 179 8.58 2.30 12.59
N LEU A 180 9.21 1.17 12.25
CA LEU A 180 10.67 1.03 12.29
C LEU A 180 11.37 1.95 11.28
N LEU A 181 10.81 2.11 10.08
CA LEU A 181 11.29 3.09 9.11
C LEU A 181 11.10 4.53 9.63
N THR A 182 9.96 4.81 10.28
CA THR A 182 9.65 6.12 10.88
C THR A 182 10.62 6.47 12.02
N VAL A 183 10.98 5.50 12.86
CA VAL A 183 12.00 5.67 13.90
C VAL A 183 13.32 6.14 13.29
N GLN A 184 13.83 5.43 12.28
CA GLN A 184 15.09 5.79 11.62
C GLN A 184 15.07 7.20 11.03
N MET A 185 13.98 7.55 10.33
CA MET A 185 13.83 8.88 9.74
C MET A 185 13.73 10.00 10.77
N LEU A 186 13.02 9.80 11.88
CA LEU A 186 12.98 10.77 12.98
C LEU A 186 14.34 10.93 13.66
N ARG A 187 15.10 9.84 13.82
CA ARG A 187 16.47 9.90 14.33
C ARG A 187 17.39 10.65 13.38
N ALA A 188 17.28 10.41 12.07
CA ALA A 188 18.03 11.14 11.05
C ALA A 188 17.69 12.65 11.00
N GLN A 189 16.43 13.01 11.29
CA GLN A 189 15.98 14.40 11.44
C GLN A 189 16.54 15.11 12.70
N GLY A 190 17.20 14.36 13.60
CA GLY A 190 17.75 14.89 14.85
C GLY A 190 16.77 14.89 16.02
N CYS A 191 15.65 14.17 15.93
CA CYS A 191 14.71 14.01 17.03
C CYS A 191 15.20 12.97 18.04
N ARG A 192 14.77 13.10 19.29
CA ARG A 192 14.75 11.99 20.25
C ARG A 192 13.51 11.15 19.96
N VAL A 193 13.62 9.82 19.97
CA VAL A 193 12.50 8.93 19.64
C VAL A 193 12.25 7.93 20.76
N LEU A 194 10.98 7.78 21.16
CA LEU A 194 10.46 6.70 21.99
C LEU A 194 9.57 5.79 21.14
N ALA A 195 9.86 4.50 21.09
CA ALA A 195 9.07 3.49 20.40
C ALA A 195 8.17 2.74 21.37
N ILE A 196 6.90 2.55 21.01
CA ILE A 196 5.90 1.84 21.81
C ILE A 196 5.31 0.71 21.00
N ASP A 197 5.42 -0.53 21.47
CA ASP A 197 4.82 -1.72 20.86
C ASP A 197 4.66 -2.83 21.90
N PHE A 198 3.80 -3.81 21.62
CA PHE A 198 3.64 -4.99 22.47
C PHE A 198 4.70 -6.06 22.18
N ASP A 199 5.28 -6.04 20.97
CA ASP A 199 6.25 -7.03 20.53
C ASP A 199 7.69 -6.60 20.89
N GLN A 200 8.29 -7.32 21.83
CA GLN A 200 9.65 -7.03 22.28
C GLN A 200 10.69 -7.14 21.15
N SER A 201 10.53 -8.07 20.21
CA SER A 201 11.49 -8.25 19.12
C SER A 201 11.54 -7.03 18.21
N LYS A 202 10.37 -6.42 17.97
CA LYS A 202 10.25 -5.16 17.21
C LYS A 202 10.81 -3.97 17.98
N LEU A 203 10.60 -3.92 19.30
CA LEU A 203 11.22 -2.90 20.16
C LEU A 203 12.74 -3.02 20.19
N ASP A 204 13.30 -4.23 20.21
CA ASP A 204 14.74 -4.44 20.20
C ASP A 204 15.37 -3.91 18.89
N LEU A 205 14.68 -4.09 17.75
CA LEU A 205 15.05 -3.43 16.48
C LEU A 205 14.93 -1.90 16.56
N ALA A 206 13.84 -1.38 17.12
CA ALA A 206 13.69 0.07 17.29
C ALA A 206 14.80 0.67 18.16
N LYS A 207 15.23 -0.07 19.20
CA LYS A 207 16.37 0.29 20.05
C LYS A 207 17.70 0.26 19.28
N GLN A 208 17.90 -0.74 18.42
CA GLN A 208 19.06 -0.78 17.51
C GLN A 208 19.11 0.45 16.60
N PHE A 209 17.95 0.95 16.16
CA PHE A 209 17.84 2.20 15.39
C PHE A 209 17.91 3.48 16.23
N GLY A 210 18.19 3.36 17.53
CA GLY A 210 18.45 4.51 18.41
C GLY A 210 17.22 5.10 19.08
N ALA A 211 16.10 4.38 19.14
CA ALA A 211 14.96 4.77 19.98
C ALA A 211 15.14 4.30 21.44
N GLU A 212 14.57 5.06 22.38
CA GLU A 212 14.16 4.51 23.67
C GLU A 212 12.91 3.63 23.45
N ILE A 213 12.62 2.69 24.34
CA ILE A 213 11.53 1.72 24.14
C ILE A 213 10.58 1.68 25.33
N CYS A 214 9.31 1.39 25.06
CA CYS A 214 8.30 1.06 26.06
C CYS A 214 7.46 -0.13 25.60
N ASN A 215 7.29 -1.13 26.47
CA ASN A 215 6.54 -2.35 26.19
C ASN A 215 5.31 -2.51 27.11
N PRO A 216 4.11 -2.11 26.66
CA PRO A 216 2.88 -2.30 27.43
C PRO A 216 2.52 -3.77 27.65
N GLY A 217 2.99 -4.68 26.78
CA GLY A 217 2.84 -6.12 26.95
C GLY A 217 3.59 -6.68 28.16
N LYS A 218 4.55 -5.93 28.71
CA LYS A 218 5.26 -6.23 29.96
C LYS A 218 4.73 -5.44 31.16
N GLY A 219 3.61 -4.73 31.00
CA GLY A 219 2.99 -3.94 32.06
C GLY A 219 3.57 -2.53 32.23
N GLU A 220 4.38 -2.05 31.28
CA GLU A 220 4.83 -0.65 31.27
C GLU A 220 3.69 0.29 30.86
N ASP A 221 3.69 1.52 31.38
CA ASP A 221 2.70 2.54 31.03
C ASP A 221 3.23 3.49 29.93
N PRO A 222 2.65 3.47 28.71
CA PRO A 222 2.97 4.39 27.62
C PRO A 222 3.01 5.86 28.00
N VAL A 223 2.04 6.31 28.81
CA VAL A 223 1.89 7.72 29.16
C VAL A 223 2.98 8.12 30.14
N ALA A 224 3.21 7.32 31.17
CA ALA A 224 4.30 7.54 32.12
C ALA A 224 5.67 7.52 31.42
N ALA A 225 5.90 6.56 30.51
CA ALA A 225 7.13 6.47 29.72
C ALA A 225 7.33 7.72 28.84
N GLY A 226 6.29 8.18 28.14
CA GLY A 226 6.35 9.40 27.34
C GLY A 226 6.62 10.66 28.18
N MET A 227 6.03 10.76 29.37
CA MET A 227 6.29 11.85 30.31
C MET A 227 7.72 11.82 30.84
N ALA A 228 8.24 10.66 31.25
CA ALA A 228 9.62 10.53 31.71
C ALA A 228 10.62 10.85 30.59
N PHE A 229 10.40 10.31 29.39
CA PHE A 229 11.21 10.55 28.19
C PHE A 229 11.32 12.05 27.83
N SER A 230 10.20 12.78 27.98
CA SER A 230 10.10 14.22 27.76
C SER A 230 10.46 15.07 28.98
N ARG A 231 11.07 14.47 30.02
CA ARG A 231 11.51 15.17 31.24
C ARG A 231 10.35 15.87 31.98
N GLY A 232 9.17 15.27 31.94
CA GLY A 232 7.96 15.73 32.62
C GLY A 232 7.17 16.82 31.88
N VAL A 233 7.61 17.27 30.71
CA VAL A 233 6.94 18.36 29.96
C VAL A 233 5.84 17.84 29.02
N GLY A 234 5.95 16.59 28.58
CA GLY A 234 5.15 16.00 27.50
C GLY A 234 5.87 16.06 26.16
N VAL A 235 5.54 15.12 25.27
CA VAL A 235 6.23 14.94 23.98
C VAL A 235 5.77 15.96 22.93
N ASP A 236 6.67 16.34 22.02
CA ASP A 236 6.42 17.34 20.96
C ASP A 236 5.51 16.80 19.85
N GLY A 237 5.56 15.50 19.62
CA GLY A 237 4.68 14.84 18.68
C GLY A 237 4.62 13.32 18.82
N VAL A 238 3.55 12.75 18.26
CA VAL A 238 3.30 11.32 18.22
C VAL A 238 2.93 10.92 16.80
N ILE A 239 3.66 9.96 16.23
CA ILE A 239 3.32 9.32 14.96
C ILE A 239 2.74 7.94 15.26
N ILE A 240 1.45 7.76 14.98
CA ILE A 240 0.75 6.50 15.24
C ILE A 240 0.79 5.65 13.97
N THR A 241 1.59 4.58 13.99
CA THR A 241 1.66 3.59 12.89
C THR A 241 1.01 2.24 13.25
N ALA A 242 0.47 2.12 14.45
CA ALA A 242 -0.26 0.95 14.93
C ALA A 242 -1.53 0.68 14.11
N SER A 243 -1.92 -0.60 14.06
CA SER A 243 -3.18 -1.06 13.49
C SER A 243 -3.98 -1.82 14.57
N THR A 244 -5.06 -1.23 15.06
CA THR A 244 -5.90 -1.81 16.12
C THR A 244 -7.32 -1.25 16.06
N LYS A 245 -8.29 -1.87 16.74
CA LYS A 245 -9.63 -1.29 16.93
C LYS A 245 -9.71 -0.37 18.15
N SER A 246 -8.69 -0.38 19.01
CA SER A 246 -8.68 0.41 20.23
C SER A 246 -8.48 1.90 19.95
N ASN A 247 -9.08 2.74 20.80
CA ASN A 247 -8.83 4.18 20.89
C ASN A 247 -7.57 4.51 21.72
N ASP A 248 -6.96 3.51 22.37
CA ASP A 248 -5.82 3.71 23.27
C ASP A 248 -4.65 4.46 22.61
N PRO A 249 -4.22 4.16 21.36
CA PRO A 249 -3.09 4.85 20.76
C PRO A 249 -3.30 6.37 20.68
N VAL A 250 -4.50 6.84 20.32
CA VAL A 250 -4.79 8.28 20.24
C VAL A 250 -5.03 8.90 21.61
N THR A 251 -5.65 8.16 22.54
CA THR A 251 -5.87 8.61 23.91
C THR A 251 -4.54 8.79 24.65
N GLN A 252 -3.65 7.80 24.55
CA GLN A 252 -2.31 7.84 25.12
C GLN A 252 -1.49 8.96 24.49
N ALA A 253 -1.54 9.10 23.16
CA ALA A 253 -0.86 10.17 22.44
C ALA A 253 -1.29 11.55 22.96
N ALA A 254 -2.60 11.77 23.12
CA ALA A 254 -3.13 13.01 23.66
C ALA A 254 -2.62 13.26 25.08
N ARG A 255 -2.70 12.25 25.96
CA ARG A 255 -2.30 12.36 27.37
C ARG A 255 -0.81 12.65 27.56
N MET A 256 0.08 12.02 26.80
CA MET A 256 1.53 12.20 26.90
C MET A 256 2.06 13.43 26.15
N SER A 257 1.25 14.06 25.29
CA SER A 257 1.66 15.25 24.54
C SER A 257 1.74 16.48 25.45
N ARG A 258 2.72 17.35 25.18
CA ARG A 258 2.73 18.70 25.76
C ARG A 258 1.60 19.56 25.19
N LYS A 259 1.40 20.76 25.75
CA LYS A 259 0.56 21.78 25.11
C LYS A 259 1.06 22.05 23.68
N ARG A 260 0.14 22.11 22.72
CA ARG A 260 0.38 22.26 21.28
C ARG A 260 1.23 21.15 20.67
N GLY A 261 1.15 19.95 21.24
CA GLY A 261 1.73 18.74 20.65
C GLY A 261 0.99 18.32 19.37
N ARG A 262 1.70 17.62 18.49
CA ARG A 262 1.19 17.20 17.18
C ARG A 262 1.00 15.69 17.11
N ILE A 263 -0.21 15.24 16.80
CA ILE A 263 -0.53 13.81 16.67
C ILE A 263 -0.86 13.52 15.22
N ILE A 264 -0.06 12.66 14.59
CA ILE A 264 -0.25 12.23 13.21
C ILE A 264 -0.64 10.76 13.17
N LEU A 265 -1.81 10.47 12.61
CA LEU A 265 -2.26 9.10 12.37
C LEU A 265 -1.81 8.63 10.98
N VAL A 266 -0.98 7.59 10.96
CA VAL A 266 -0.54 6.89 9.74
C VAL A 266 -1.19 5.50 9.63
N GLY A 267 -1.35 4.81 10.75
CA GLY A 267 -1.98 3.50 10.83
C GLY A 267 -3.51 3.55 10.85
N VAL A 268 -4.13 2.49 11.36
CA VAL A 268 -5.60 2.35 11.45
C VAL A 268 -5.98 2.05 12.89
N ILE A 269 -6.64 2.99 13.55
CA ILE A 269 -7.01 2.88 14.98
C ILE A 269 -8.49 3.21 15.20
N GLY A 270 -9.00 2.92 16.40
CA GLY A 270 -10.21 3.58 16.87
C GLY A 270 -10.00 5.08 17.02
N LEU A 271 -11.02 5.88 16.66
CA LEU A 271 -10.93 7.34 16.52
C LEU A 271 -11.91 8.10 17.43
N GLU A 272 -12.24 7.56 18.59
CA GLU A 272 -13.02 8.29 19.60
C GLU A 272 -12.09 9.25 20.36
N LEU A 273 -12.21 10.55 20.05
CA LEU A 273 -11.37 11.59 20.64
C LEU A 273 -12.02 12.20 21.89
N SER A 274 -11.26 12.29 22.97
CA SER A 274 -11.65 13.01 24.18
C SER A 274 -11.53 14.52 23.97
N ARG A 275 -12.65 15.25 23.97
CA ARG A 275 -12.64 16.70 23.81
C ARG A 275 -11.78 17.39 24.88
N ALA A 276 -11.82 16.92 26.13
CA ALA A 276 -11.07 17.53 27.23
C ALA A 276 -9.55 17.42 26.99
N ASP A 277 -9.07 16.22 26.67
CA ASP A 277 -7.64 15.97 26.45
C ASP A 277 -7.05 16.84 25.33
N PHE A 278 -7.82 17.05 24.25
CA PHE A 278 -7.41 17.88 23.12
C PHE A 278 -7.56 19.38 23.39
N TYR A 279 -8.65 19.80 24.02
CA TYR A 279 -8.97 21.20 24.27
C TYR A 279 -8.00 21.84 25.26
N GLU A 280 -7.72 21.19 26.40
CA GLU A 280 -6.88 21.76 27.46
C GLU A 280 -5.43 22.00 27.03
N LYS A 281 -4.98 21.23 26.04
CA LYS A 281 -3.63 21.28 25.50
C LYS A 281 -3.53 21.92 24.13
N GLU A 282 -4.63 22.34 23.51
CA GLU A 282 -4.64 22.85 22.11
C GLU A 282 -3.91 21.88 21.15
N LEU A 283 -4.20 20.58 21.25
CA LEU A 283 -3.53 19.56 20.44
C LEU A 283 -3.99 19.60 18.98
N THR A 284 -3.07 19.35 18.05
CA THR A 284 -3.40 19.14 16.64
C THR A 284 -3.45 17.65 16.32
N PHE A 285 -4.53 17.22 15.68
CA PHE A 285 -4.65 15.86 15.13
C PHE A 285 -4.77 15.92 13.61
N GLN A 286 -3.98 15.13 12.91
CA GLN A 286 -4.06 15.03 11.46
C GLN A 286 -3.90 13.57 11.00
N VAL A 287 -4.69 13.17 10.00
CA VAL A 287 -4.57 11.86 9.36
C VAL A 287 -3.67 12.00 8.13
N SER A 288 -2.66 11.14 8.02
CA SER A 288 -1.76 11.08 6.88
C SER A 288 -2.37 10.29 5.73
N CYS A 289 -2.36 10.84 4.52
CA CYS A 289 -2.82 10.15 3.32
C CYS A 289 -1.64 9.44 2.62
N SER A 290 -1.37 8.19 3.01
CA SER A 290 -0.34 7.32 2.40
C SER A 290 0.99 8.05 2.13
N TYR A 291 1.40 8.15 0.86
CA TYR A 291 2.67 8.73 0.39
C TYR A 291 2.62 10.25 0.19
N GLY A 292 1.51 10.90 0.55
CA GLY A 292 1.35 12.36 0.47
C GLY A 292 0.71 12.87 -0.83
N PRO A 293 0.96 14.14 -1.20
CA PRO A 293 0.38 14.78 -2.37
C PRO A 293 0.61 13.99 -3.67
N GLY A 294 -0.46 13.83 -4.46
CA GLY A 294 -0.54 12.94 -5.62
C GLY A 294 -1.48 11.76 -5.38
N ARG A 295 -1.52 11.26 -4.13
CA ARG A 295 -2.34 10.11 -3.80
C ARG A 295 -3.82 10.38 -4.00
N TYR A 296 -4.50 9.50 -4.73
CA TYR A 296 -5.90 9.62 -5.12
C TYR A 296 -6.21 10.79 -6.06
N ASP A 297 -5.20 11.37 -6.71
CA ASP A 297 -5.37 12.30 -7.82
C ASP A 297 -5.08 11.59 -9.15
N PRO A 298 -6.11 11.26 -9.96
CA PRO A 298 -5.91 10.61 -11.26
C PRO A 298 -5.06 11.42 -12.23
N SER A 299 -5.03 12.75 -12.11
CA SER A 299 -4.14 13.59 -12.92
C SER A 299 -2.67 13.28 -12.64
N TYR A 300 -2.36 13.00 -11.38
CA TYR A 300 -1.01 12.64 -10.95
C TYR A 300 -0.71 11.15 -11.17
N GLU A 301 -1.54 10.26 -10.60
CA GLU A 301 -1.28 8.80 -10.55
C GLU A 301 -1.52 8.08 -11.89
N GLU A 302 -2.43 8.56 -12.73
CA GLU A 302 -2.78 7.89 -13.99
C GLU A 302 -2.26 8.67 -15.22
N GLN A 303 -2.44 9.99 -15.21
CA GLN A 303 -2.06 10.83 -16.36
C GLN A 303 -0.60 11.28 -16.29
N GLY A 304 0.07 11.19 -15.13
CA GLY A 304 1.46 11.58 -14.97
C GLY A 304 1.70 13.09 -15.07
N ASN A 305 0.71 13.90 -14.68
CA ASN A 305 0.85 15.35 -14.56
C ASN A 305 1.36 15.68 -13.15
N ASP A 306 2.57 16.21 -13.04
CA ASP A 306 3.14 16.59 -11.74
C ASP A 306 2.60 17.96 -11.28
N TYR A 307 2.61 18.18 -9.97
CA TYR A 307 2.33 19.48 -9.38
C TYR A 307 3.52 20.42 -9.56
N PRO A 308 3.29 21.72 -9.74
CA PRO A 308 4.39 22.67 -9.83
C PRO A 308 5.22 22.66 -8.54
N LEU A 309 6.51 22.38 -8.67
CA LEU A 309 7.45 22.18 -7.57
C LEU A 309 7.45 23.32 -6.53
N ALA A 310 7.24 24.56 -6.98
CA ALA A 310 7.21 25.75 -6.12
C ALA A 310 6.01 25.79 -5.15
N PHE A 311 4.90 25.11 -5.46
CA PHE A 311 3.69 25.12 -4.63
C PHE A 311 3.51 23.83 -3.83
N VAL A 312 3.86 22.70 -4.43
CA VAL A 312 3.82 21.40 -3.76
C VAL A 312 5.23 20.86 -3.82
N ARG A 313 6.04 21.05 -2.76
CA ARG A 313 7.44 20.61 -2.76
C ARG A 313 7.59 19.09 -2.75
N TRP A 314 6.63 18.41 -2.14
CA TRP A 314 6.71 17.01 -1.73
C TRP A 314 5.53 16.23 -2.29
N THR A 315 5.77 15.50 -3.38
CA THR A 315 4.83 14.58 -4.02
C THR A 315 5.24 13.13 -3.74
N GLU A 316 4.45 12.14 -4.15
CA GLU A 316 4.79 10.73 -4.02
C GLU A 316 6.20 10.43 -4.59
N GLN A 317 6.49 10.88 -5.81
CA GLN A 317 7.79 10.64 -6.45
C GLN A 317 8.93 11.24 -5.64
N ARG A 318 8.77 12.48 -5.18
CA ARG A 318 9.82 13.21 -4.46
C ARG A 318 9.97 12.72 -3.02
N ASN A 319 8.95 12.04 -2.49
CA ASN A 319 9.09 11.22 -1.30
C ASN A 319 9.94 9.97 -1.60
N PHE A 320 9.73 9.28 -2.74
CA PHE A 320 10.54 8.12 -3.12
C PHE A 320 12.00 8.48 -3.30
N GLU A 321 12.28 9.58 -4.01
CA GLU A 321 13.64 10.12 -4.20
C GLU A 321 14.31 10.42 -2.85
N ALA A 322 13.61 11.11 -1.95
CA ALA A 322 14.16 11.44 -0.62
C ALA A 322 14.49 10.19 0.21
N ILE A 323 13.67 9.13 0.13
CA ILE A 323 13.97 7.87 0.80
C ILE A 323 15.20 7.20 0.20
N LEU A 324 15.30 7.16 -1.14
CA LEU A 324 16.45 6.58 -1.82
C LEU A 324 17.73 7.33 -1.49
N ASP A 325 17.68 8.66 -1.38
CA ASP A 325 18.80 9.48 -0.92
C ASP A 325 19.19 9.15 0.53
N MET A 326 18.22 8.94 1.42
CA MET A 326 18.47 8.54 2.81
C MET A 326 19.00 7.10 2.95
N MET A 327 18.63 6.19 2.05
CA MET A 327 19.24 4.85 1.98
C MET A 327 20.68 4.95 1.45
N SER A 328 20.88 5.74 0.39
CA SER A 328 22.20 5.96 -0.22
C SER A 328 23.18 6.61 0.76
N GLY A 329 22.72 7.54 1.60
CA GLY A 329 23.52 8.17 2.65
C GLY A 329 23.66 7.37 3.94
N GLY A 330 23.04 6.19 4.04
CA GLY A 330 23.12 5.29 5.19
C GLY A 330 22.28 5.72 6.41
N GLN A 331 21.34 6.66 6.25
CA GLN A 331 20.43 7.07 7.33
C GLN A 331 19.28 6.07 7.55
N ILE A 332 18.97 5.24 6.55
CA ILE A 332 17.99 4.16 6.65
C ILE A 332 18.68 2.84 6.31
N ASP A 333 18.74 1.94 7.29
CA ASP A 333 19.12 0.54 7.12
C ASP A 333 17.88 -0.35 7.16
N VAL A 334 17.63 -1.04 6.04
CA VAL A 334 16.49 -1.95 5.88
C VAL A 334 16.89 -3.41 5.91
N LYS A 335 18.19 -3.73 5.96
CA LYS A 335 18.65 -5.13 5.97
C LYS A 335 18.09 -5.91 7.17
N PRO A 336 18.04 -5.35 8.40
CA PRO A 336 17.40 -6.03 9.53
C PRO A 336 15.88 -6.19 9.40
N LEU A 337 15.25 -5.46 8.47
CA LEU A 337 13.80 -5.49 8.24
C LEU A 337 13.39 -6.58 7.22
N ILE A 338 14.35 -7.13 6.48
CA ILE A 338 14.12 -8.24 5.54
C ILE A 338 14.12 -9.54 6.32
N THR A 339 12.94 -10.08 6.62
CA THR A 339 12.83 -11.32 7.38
C THR A 339 12.83 -12.55 6.49
N HIS A 340 12.26 -12.47 5.29
CA HIS A 340 12.14 -13.61 4.37
C HIS A 340 12.34 -13.22 2.91
N ARG A 341 12.75 -14.21 2.11
CA ARG A 341 12.88 -14.14 0.66
C ARG A 341 12.21 -15.35 0.05
N PHE A 342 11.33 -15.12 -0.92
CA PHE A 342 10.67 -16.16 -1.70
C PHE A 342 10.90 -15.91 -3.18
N LYS A 343 10.89 -17.00 -3.96
CA LYS A 343 10.67 -16.88 -5.40
C LYS A 343 9.23 -16.42 -5.64
N PHE A 344 9.01 -15.60 -6.67
CA PHE A 344 7.68 -15.12 -6.99
C PHE A 344 6.67 -16.27 -7.21
N GLU A 345 7.10 -17.37 -7.85
CA GLU A 345 6.26 -18.56 -8.07
C GLU A 345 5.76 -19.19 -6.75
N ASN A 346 6.48 -18.97 -5.65
CA ASN A 346 6.13 -19.47 -4.32
C ASN A 346 5.44 -18.38 -3.48
N SER A 347 4.80 -17.38 -4.12
CA SER A 347 4.16 -16.30 -3.38
C SER A 347 3.04 -16.77 -2.46
N SER A 348 2.39 -17.91 -2.75
CA SER A 348 1.40 -18.52 -1.85
C SER A 348 1.97 -18.76 -0.46
N ASP A 349 3.18 -19.30 -0.39
CA ASP A 349 3.86 -19.63 0.86
C ASP A 349 4.19 -18.35 1.64
N ALA A 350 4.53 -17.27 0.93
CA ALA A 350 4.76 -15.96 1.53
C ALA A 350 3.47 -15.38 2.16
N TYR A 351 2.30 -15.53 1.52
CA TYR A 351 1.02 -15.09 2.10
C TYR A 351 0.53 -15.99 3.24
N ASP A 352 0.78 -17.29 3.15
CA ASP A 352 0.46 -18.21 4.25
C ASP A 352 1.34 -17.88 5.47
N LEU A 353 2.62 -17.59 5.26
CA LEU A 353 3.52 -17.10 6.30
C LEU A 353 3.00 -15.83 6.99
N LEU A 354 2.38 -14.89 6.25
CA LEU A 354 1.79 -13.70 6.88
C LEU A 354 0.74 -14.04 7.94
N THR A 355 0.04 -15.16 7.79
CA THR A 355 -0.99 -15.59 8.75
C THR A 355 -0.42 -16.39 9.91
N THR A 356 0.67 -17.11 9.71
CA THR A 356 1.29 -17.99 10.72
C THR A 356 2.36 -17.31 11.55
N ASP A 357 3.15 -16.41 10.93
CA ASP A 357 4.24 -15.69 11.58
C ASP A 357 3.91 -14.19 11.73
N LYS A 358 3.62 -13.79 12.98
CA LYS A 358 3.35 -12.39 13.34
C LYS A 358 4.61 -11.54 13.51
N SER A 359 5.79 -12.16 13.52
CA SER A 359 7.09 -11.49 13.63
C SER A 359 7.62 -11.00 12.28
N ALA A 360 7.13 -11.55 11.16
CA ALA A 360 7.51 -11.13 9.82
C ALA A 360 7.29 -9.62 9.59
N LEU A 361 8.30 -8.96 8.99
CA LEU A 361 8.30 -7.52 8.68
C LEU A 361 8.24 -7.29 7.17
N GLY A 362 9.40 -7.27 6.50
CA GLY A 362 9.51 -7.21 5.05
C GLY A 362 9.77 -8.60 4.45
N ILE A 363 8.93 -9.01 3.50
CA ILE A 363 9.12 -10.25 2.75
C ILE A 363 9.37 -9.89 1.29
N LEU A 364 10.50 -10.32 0.74
CA LEU A 364 10.84 -10.06 -0.67
C LEU A 364 10.37 -11.21 -1.55
N LEU A 365 9.71 -10.87 -2.66
CA LEU A 365 9.44 -11.79 -3.77
C LEU A 365 10.40 -11.47 -4.91
N GLN A 366 11.20 -12.46 -5.31
CA GLN A 366 12.22 -12.33 -6.34
C GLN A 366 11.79 -13.00 -7.64
N PHE A 367 11.96 -12.30 -8.76
CA PHE A 367 11.60 -12.78 -10.08
C PHE A 367 12.82 -13.38 -10.79
N GLN A 368 12.76 -14.68 -11.10
CA GLN A 368 13.89 -15.42 -11.68
C GLN A 368 13.76 -15.67 -13.19
N SER A 369 12.57 -15.50 -13.76
CA SER A 369 12.33 -15.73 -15.19
C SER A 369 13.10 -14.75 -16.07
N ASP A 370 13.50 -15.15 -17.28
CA ASP A 370 14.17 -14.23 -18.20
C ASP A 370 13.21 -13.12 -18.65
N SER A 371 13.70 -11.88 -18.70
CA SER A 371 12.88 -10.71 -19.06
C SER A 371 12.22 -10.85 -20.43
N ALA A 372 12.92 -11.40 -21.43
CA ALA A 372 12.37 -11.57 -22.77
C ALA A 372 11.16 -12.51 -22.80
N SER A 373 11.18 -13.58 -22.01
CA SER A 373 10.06 -14.53 -21.88
C SER A 373 8.81 -13.93 -21.21
N ARG A 374 8.94 -12.81 -20.50
CA ARG A 374 7.79 -12.18 -19.80
C ARG A 374 6.93 -11.33 -20.74
N HIS A 375 7.49 -10.94 -21.88
CA HIS A 375 6.86 -10.10 -22.91
C HIS A 375 6.13 -10.90 -23.99
N GLU A 376 5.59 -12.07 -23.65
CA GLU A 376 4.66 -12.75 -24.54
C GLU A 376 3.45 -11.83 -24.84
N ARG A 377 3.31 -11.53 -26.12
CA ARG A 377 2.25 -10.67 -26.69
C ARG A 377 1.26 -11.48 -27.53
N ILE A 378 1.50 -12.79 -27.65
CA ILE A 378 0.73 -13.69 -28.48
C ILE A 378 -0.25 -14.42 -27.57
N ILE A 379 -1.54 -14.16 -27.78
CA ILE A 379 -2.60 -14.99 -27.21
C ILE A 379 -2.96 -16.00 -28.28
N ASN A 380 -2.71 -17.27 -28.01
CA ASN A 380 -3.17 -18.34 -28.88
C ASN A 380 -4.68 -18.48 -28.70
N LEU A 381 -5.42 -17.95 -29.68
CA LEU A 381 -6.87 -18.02 -29.65
C LEU A 381 -7.33 -19.47 -29.84
N LYS A 382 -8.36 -19.88 -29.11
CA LYS A 382 -9.02 -21.16 -29.39
C LYS A 382 -9.64 -21.11 -30.79
N ALA A 383 -9.71 -22.27 -31.46
CA ALA A 383 -10.39 -22.38 -32.74
C ALA A 383 -11.80 -21.79 -32.63
N ALA A 384 -12.17 -20.93 -33.57
CA ALA A 384 -13.48 -20.30 -33.59
C ALA A 384 -14.57 -21.39 -33.62
N PRO A 385 -15.65 -21.27 -32.83
CA PRO A 385 -16.82 -22.11 -32.99
C PRO A 385 -17.32 -22.03 -34.44
N GLU A 386 -17.82 -23.14 -34.99
CA GLU A 386 -18.55 -23.10 -36.26
C GLU A 386 -19.93 -22.46 -36.02
N TYR A 387 -20.27 -21.45 -36.83
CA TYR A 387 -21.52 -20.71 -36.74
C TYR A 387 -22.40 -21.01 -37.95
N GLN A 388 -23.72 -21.06 -37.76
CA GLN A 388 -24.68 -21.18 -38.85
C GLN A 388 -24.94 -19.79 -39.47
N PRO A 389 -25.08 -19.66 -40.81
CA PRO A 389 -25.26 -18.37 -41.49
C PRO A 389 -26.50 -17.58 -41.06
N ASP A 390 -27.53 -18.27 -40.58
CA ASP A 390 -28.83 -17.68 -40.25
C ASP A 390 -28.91 -17.14 -38.80
N ASP A 391 -27.87 -17.39 -37.99
CA ASP A 391 -27.85 -17.00 -36.58
C ASP A 391 -27.18 -15.64 -36.36
N ALA A 392 -27.77 -14.80 -35.51
CA ALA A 392 -27.17 -13.54 -35.11
C ALA A 392 -25.96 -13.78 -34.17
N ILE A 393 -24.76 -13.53 -34.69
CA ILE A 393 -23.51 -13.65 -33.93
C ILE A 393 -23.12 -12.28 -33.35
N VAL A 394 -22.95 -12.21 -32.03
CA VAL A 394 -22.68 -10.96 -31.30
C VAL A 394 -21.37 -11.07 -30.55
N GLY A 395 -20.47 -10.10 -30.78
CA GLY A 395 -19.25 -9.90 -29.99
C GLY A 395 -19.36 -8.65 -29.12
N PHE A 396 -18.77 -8.69 -27.92
CA PHE A 396 -18.74 -7.55 -27.01
C PHE A 396 -17.29 -7.10 -26.79
N ILE A 397 -17.01 -5.83 -27.03
CA ILE A 397 -15.70 -5.21 -26.76
C ILE A 397 -15.90 -4.11 -25.72
N GLY A 398 -15.14 -4.17 -24.62
CA GLY A 398 -15.21 -3.15 -23.57
C GLY A 398 -16.56 -3.07 -22.85
N ALA A 399 -17.30 -4.19 -22.77
CA ALA A 399 -18.59 -4.25 -22.10
C ALA A 399 -18.45 -3.88 -20.61
N GLY A 400 -18.93 -2.68 -20.27
CA GLY A 400 -19.07 -2.25 -18.88
C GLY A 400 -20.13 -3.07 -18.14
N ASN A 401 -20.24 -2.87 -16.83
CA ASN A 401 -21.12 -3.66 -15.96
C ASN A 401 -22.58 -3.77 -16.46
N TYR A 402 -23.12 -2.73 -17.07
CA TYR A 402 -24.48 -2.74 -17.62
C TYR A 402 -24.60 -3.72 -18.80
N ALA A 403 -23.68 -3.64 -19.76
CA ALA A 403 -23.66 -4.54 -20.91
C ALA A 403 -23.51 -6.00 -20.44
N SER A 404 -22.56 -6.28 -19.55
CA SER A 404 -22.27 -7.63 -19.08
C SER A 404 -23.41 -8.29 -18.28
N ARG A 405 -24.26 -7.49 -17.62
CA ARG A 405 -25.33 -8.00 -16.73
C ARG A 405 -26.73 -7.90 -17.29
N MET A 406 -27.01 -6.90 -18.12
CA MET A 406 -28.33 -6.70 -18.71
C MET A 406 -28.35 -7.14 -20.17
N LEU A 407 -27.45 -6.58 -20.97
CA LEU A 407 -27.47 -6.78 -22.43
C LEU A 407 -27.03 -8.18 -22.81
N ILE A 408 -25.87 -8.66 -22.35
CA ILE A 408 -25.37 -10.00 -22.70
C ILE A 408 -26.40 -11.07 -22.32
N PRO A 409 -26.98 -11.12 -21.11
CA PRO A 409 -28.00 -12.11 -20.80
C PRO A 409 -29.30 -11.95 -21.62
N ALA A 410 -29.70 -10.71 -21.95
CA ALA A 410 -30.89 -10.46 -22.78
C ALA A 410 -30.68 -10.92 -24.22
N PHE A 411 -29.53 -10.61 -24.84
CA PHE A 411 -29.15 -11.11 -26.16
C PHE A 411 -29.10 -12.64 -26.17
N LYS A 412 -28.56 -13.26 -25.11
CA LYS A 412 -28.54 -14.72 -24.98
C LYS A 412 -29.95 -15.32 -24.97
N LYS A 413 -30.85 -14.71 -24.20
CA LYS A 413 -32.26 -15.14 -24.13
C LYS A 413 -33.02 -14.92 -25.45
N ALA A 414 -32.62 -13.92 -26.23
CA ALA A 414 -33.17 -13.65 -27.55
C ALA A 414 -32.59 -14.55 -28.66
N GLY A 415 -31.72 -15.51 -28.33
CA GLY A 415 -31.15 -16.45 -29.30
C GLY A 415 -29.86 -16.00 -29.97
N ALA A 416 -29.25 -14.89 -29.55
CA ALA A 416 -27.95 -14.47 -30.08
C ALA A 416 -26.86 -15.48 -29.71
N GLN A 417 -26.06 -15.87 -30.69
CA GLN A 417 -24.82 -16.61 -30.46
C GLN A 417 -23.72 -15.63 -30.10
N PHE A 418 -22.86 -15.97 -29.14
CA PHE A 418 -21.74 -15.10 -28.78
C PHE A 418 -20.45 -15.55 -29.43
N HIS A 419 -19.77 -14.58 -30.04
CA HIS A 419 -18.39 -14.73 -30.45
C HIS A 419 -17.50 -13.93 -29.51
N SER A 420 -16.65 -14.64 -28.78
CA SER A 420 -15.54 -14.01 -28.08
C SER A 420 -14.27 -14.21 -28.90
N ILE A 421 -13.38 -13.22 -28.86
CA ILE A 421 -11.97 -13.45 -29.12
C ILE A 421 -11.49 -14.31 -27.93
N SER A 422 -11.56 -15.64 -28.08
CA SER A 422 -11.17 -16.60 -27.04
C SER A 422 -9.69 -16.89 -27.10
#